data_AF-A0A1N5WQ54-F1
#
_entry.id   AF-A0A1N5WQ54-F1
#
_cell.length_a   1.000
_cell.length_b   1.000
_cell.length_c   1.000
_cell.angle_alpha   90.00
_cell.angle_beta   90.00
_cell.angle_gamma   90.00
#
_symmetry.space_group_name_H-M   'P 1'
#
loop_
_entity.id
_entity.type
_entity.pdbx_description
1 polymer ?
#
loop_
_entity_poly.entity_id
_entity_poly.type
_entity_poly.pdbx_seq_one_letter_code
_entity_poly.pdbx_strand_id
1 'polypeptide(L)'
;MVTGDLNDLPDAETLTALRHADLAEQVHQGSTVAGPNRNGTLIDDTFVDLSPTIWTYRHRAKAVTTYALYDQIWTSPDLTVTAAHVMRRTQISGDGSDHDPAYIDLDLD
;
A
#
# COMPACT_ATOMS: atom_id res chain seq x y z
N MET A 1 7.31 9.55 11.20
CA MET A 1 6.59 8.62 10.31
C MET A 1 5.32 8.14 11.00
N VAL A 2 4.21 8.04 10.27
CA VAL A 2 2.95 7.44 10.70
C VAL A 2 2.62 6.31 9.72
N THR A 3 2.30 5.13 10.24
CA THR A 3 1.88 3.97 9.43
C THR A 3 0.59 3.39 9.99
N GLY A 4 -0.21 2.79 9.11
CA GLY A 4 -1.36 2.00 9.53
C GLY A 4 -2.46 1.96 8.49
N ASP A 5 -3.43 1.10 8.75
CA ASP A 5 -4.74 1.11 8.09
C ASP A 5 -5.55 2.30 8.61
N LEU A 6 -5.69 3.32 7.76
CA LEU A 6 -6.44 4.54 8.09
C LEU A 6 -7.93 4.45 7.73
N ASN A 7 -8.38 3.35 7.10
CA ASN A 7 -9.75 3.14 6.63
C ASN A 7 -10.36 4.28 5.79
N ASP A 8 -9.51 5.13 5.22
CA ASP A 8 -9.86 6.30 4.41
C ASP A 8 -8.84 6.48 3.29
N LEU A 9 -9.20 7.20 2.23
CA LEU A 9 -8.27 7.53 1.13
C LEU A 9 -7.29 8.65 1.55
N PRO A 10 -6.09 8.75 0.93
CA PRO A 10 -5.08 9.75 1.30
C PRO A 10 -5.56 11.21 1.24
N ASP A 11 -6.59 11.50 0.44
CA ASP A 11 -7.21 12.82 0.27
C ASP A 11 -8.43 13.06 1.16
N ALA A 12 -8.87 12.06 1.95
CA ALA A 12 -10.04 12.17 2.82
C ALA A 12 -9.89 13.32 3.84
N GLU A 13 -11.01 13.97 4.15
CA GLU A 13 -11.05 15.12 5.08
C GLU A 13 -10.59 14.72 6.50
N THR A 14 -10.88 13.49 6.92
CA THR A 14 -10.46 12.88 8.19
C THR A 14 -8.94 12.87 8.36
N LEU A 15 -8.18 12.87 7.26
CA LEU A 15 -6.71 12.86 7.25
C LEU A 15 -6.07 14.25 7.10
N THR A 16 -6.86 15.32 7.14
CA THR A 16 -6.37 16.71 6.98
C THR A 16 -5.29 17.08 7.99
N ALA A 17 -5.37 16.56 9.21
CA ALA A 17 -4.36 16.83 10.24
C ALA A 17 -2.95 16.35 9.84
N LEU A 18 -2.83 15.24 9.12
CA LEU A 18 -1.53 14.72 8.65
C LEU A 18 -0.91 15.67 7.62
N ARG A 19 -1.73 16.16 6.68
CA ARG A 19 -1.31 17.16 5.67
C ARG A 19 -0.95 18.50 6.29
N HIS A 20 -1.71 18.95 7.31
CA HIS A 20 -1.38 20.19 8.05
C HIS A 20 -0.13 20.06 8.91
N ALA A 21 0.24 18.84 9.32
CA ALA A 21 1.51 18.54 9.98
C ALA A 21 2.67 18.38 8.99
N ASP A 22 2.48 18.77 7.73
CA ASP A 22 3.46 18.68 6.64
C ASP A 22 3.95 17.25 6.38
N LEU A 23 3.08 16.26 6.62
CA LEU A 23 3.37 14.88 6.26
C LEU A 23 2.92 14.59 4.83
N ALA A 24 3.74 13.85 4.10
CA ALA A 24 3.44 13.36 2.76
C ALA A 24 3.17 11.86 2.78
N GLU A 25 2.06 11.43 2.17
CA GLU A 25 1.75 10.01 1.94
C GLU A 25 2.66 9.48 0.83
N GLN A 26 3.33 8.37 1.08
CA GLN A 26 4.40 7.87 0.22
C GLN A 26 3.92 6.78 -0.76
N VAL A 27 2.91 6.01 -0.37
CA VAL A 27 2.50 4.81 -1.11
C VAL A 27 1.75 5.17 -2.39
N HIS A 28 1.00 6.28 -2.44
CA HIS A 28 0.10 6.63 -3.54
C HIS A 28 0.79 6.86 -4.90
N GLN A 29 2.09 7.16 -4.92
CA GLN A 29 2.94 7.26 -6.13
C GLN A 29 3.90 6.08 -6.28
N GLY A 30 3.76 5.05 -5.44
CA GLY A 30 4.63 3.89 -5.40
C GLY A 30 4.43 2.94 -6.58
N SER A 31 5.12 1.81 -6.49
CA SER A 31 5.05 0.72 -7.45
C SER A 31 4.51 -0.55 -6.83
N THR A 32 4.06 -1.46 -7.67
CA THR A 32 3.63 -2.79 -7.25
C THR A 32 4.77 -3.78 -7.46
N VAL A 33 5.08 -4.60 -6.45
CA VAL A 33 6.09 -5.67 -6.53
C VAL A 33 5.48 -7.01 -6.16
N ALA A 34 6.03 -8.10 -6.70
CA ALA A 34 5.59 -9.46 -6.33
C ALA A 34 6.03 -9.80 -4.90
N GLY A 35 5.11 -10.34 -4.10
CA GLY A 35 5.38 -10.84 -2.76
C GLY A 35 5.76 -12.32 -2.70
N PRO A 36 6.39 -12.77 -1.59
CA PRO A 36 6.65 -14.19 -1.37
C PRO A 36 5.36 -14.95 -1.08
N ASN A 37 5.29 -16.20 -1.55
CA ASN A 37 4.30 -17.17 -1.08
C ASN A 37 4.59 -17.63 0.35
N ARG A 38 3.73 -18.52 0.88
CA ARG A 38 3.90 -19.12 2.21
C ARG A 38 5.21 -19.88 2.43
N ASN A 39 5.91 -20.25 1.36
CA ASN A 39 7.20 -20.96 1.41
C ASN A 39 8.39 -20.02 1.16
N GLY A 40 8.19 -18.70 1.10
CA GLY A 40 9.24 -17.72 0.87
C GLY A 40 9.71 -17.60 -0.58
N THR A 41 9.07 -18.31 -1.53
CA THR A 41 9.36 -18.14 -2.96
C THR A 41 8.58 -16.94 -3.47
N LEU A 42 9.26 -15.98 -4.12
CA LEU A 42 8.58 -14.95 -4.89
C LEU A 42 7.75 -15.65 -5.96
N ILE A 43 6.43 -15.61 -5.84
CA ILE A 43 5.57 -16.06 -6.93
C ILE A 43 5.08 -14.79 -7.61
N ASP A 44 5.56 -14.61 -8.83
CA ASP A 44 4.73 -14.32 -10.00
C ASP A 44 5.07 -13.04 -10.76
N ASP A 45 5.71 -13.28 -11.88
CA ASP A 45 6.03 -12.42 -13.00
C ASP A 45 4.82 -12.21 -13.95
N THR A 46 3.67 -12.83 -13.66
CA THR A 46 2.42 -12.73 -14.43
C THR A 46 1.31 -11.90 -13.76
N PHE A 47 1.56 -11.32 -12.58
CA PHE A 47 0.60 -10.41 -11.96
C PHE A 47 0.43 -9.14 -12.81
N VAL A 48 -0.75 -9.00 -13.43
CA VAL A 48 -1.18 -7.76 -14.06
C VAL A 48 -2.03 -7.01 -13.05
N ASP A 49 -1.55 -5.87 -12.54
CA ASP A 49 -2.36 -5.00 -11.70
C ASP A 49 -3.55 -4.50 -12.54
N LEU A 50 -4.76 -4.92 -12.16
CA LEU A 50 -5.98 -4.57 -12.86
C LEU A 50 -6.54 -3.21 -12.41
N SER A 51 -5.92 -2.59 -11.41
CA SER A 51 -6.31 -1.27 -10.90
C SER A 51 -5.52 -0.16 -11.60
N PRO A 52 -6.16 0.95 -12.01
CA PRO A 52 -5.46 2.12 -12.54
C PRO A 52 -4.69 2.90 -11.46
N THR A 53 -4.92 2.61 -10.19
CA THR A 53 -4.28 3.26 -9.04
C THR A 53 -3.68 2.23 -8.09
N ILE A 54 -2.64 2.59 -7.35
CA ILE A 54 -2.09 1.74 -6.29
C ILE A 54 -3.13 1.56 -5.17
N TRP A 55 -3.11 0.39 -4.54
CA TRP A 55 -4.08 -0.03 -3.53
C TRP A 55 -3.44 -1.03 -2.59
N THR A 56 -3.91 -1.09 -1.36
CA THR A 56 -3.51 -2.11 -0.38
C THR A 56 -4.70 -2.98 0.01
N TYR A 57 -5.91 -2.45 -0.13
CA TYR A 57 -7.15 -3.18 0.12
C TYR A 57 -7.88 -3.55 -1.17
N ARG A 58 -8.36 -4.79 -1.26
CA ARG A 58 -9.24 -5.26 -2.32
C ARG A 58 -10.41 -6.02 -1.76
N HIS A 59 -11.62 -5.57 -2.09
CA HIS A 59 -12.85 -6.25 -1.69
C HIS A 59 -13.68 -6.64 -2.90
N ARG A 60 -14.25 -7.85 -2.86
CA ARG A 60 -15.14 -8.36 -3.91
C ARG A 60 -16.49 -8.75 -3.33
N ALA A 61 -17.53 -8.02 -3.71
CA ALA A 61 -18.91 -8.31 -3.33
C ALA A 61 -19.82 -8.28 -4.55
N LYS A 62 -20.70 -9.29 -4.68
CA LYS A 62 -21.70 -9.39 -5.76
C LYS A 62 -21.11 -9.13 -7.16
N ALA A 63 -19.94 -9.73 -7.43
CA ALA A 63 -19.15 -9.59 -8.66
C ALA A 63 -18.52 -8.21 -8.93
N VAL A 64 -18.71 -7.21 -8.07
CA VAL A 64 -18.00 -5.93 -8.12
C VAL A 64 -16.70 -6.06 -7.32
N THR A 65 -15.60 -5.55 -7.88
CA THR A 65 -14.31 -5.46 -7.17
C THR A 65 -14.01 -3.99 -6.91
N THR A 66 -13.73 -3.65 -5.65
CA THR A 66 -13.30 -2.32 -5.22
C THR A 66 -11.87 -2.39 -4.72
N TYR A 67 -11.13 -1.31 -4.98
CA TYR A 67 -9.74 -1.14 -4.57
C TYR A 67 -9.62 0.14 -3.76
N ALA A 68 -8.82 0.12 -2.68
CA ALA A 68 -8.54 1.31 -1.87
C ALA A 68 -7.12 1.26 -1.32
N LEU A 69 -6.54 2.44 -1.09
CA LEU A 69 -5.27 2.60 -0.38
C LEU A 69 -5.57 2.98 1.07
N TYR A 70 -5.78 1.97 1.92
CA TYR A 70 -6.09 2.17 3.34
C TYR A 70 -4.85 2.09 4.22
N ASP A 71 -3.97 1.10 3.99
CA ASP A 71 -2.64 1.08 4.57
C ASP A 71 -1.77 2.16 3.93
N GLN A 72 -1.43 3.16 4.71
CA GLN A 72 -0.69 4.34 4.25
C GLN A 72 0.59 4.52 5.06
N ILE A 73 1.58 5.17 4.45
CA ILE A 73 2.83 5.53 5.10
C ILE A 73 3.07 7.02 4.89
N TRP A 74 3.02 7.77 5.99
CA TRP A 74 3.19 9.22 5.99
C TRP A 74 4.53 9.61 6.62
N THR A 75 5.31 10.42 5.90
CA THR A 75 6.64 10.85 6.34
C THR A 75 6.73 12.38 6.39
N SER A 76 7.58 12.88 7.29
CA SER A 76 7.96 14.29 7.33
C SER A 76 9.01 14.57 6.25
N PRO A 77 9.23 15.84 5.87
CA PRO A 77 10.23 16.21 4.86
C PRO A 77 11.67 15.83 5.25
N ASP A 78 11.94 15.67 6.54
CA ASP A 78 13.27 15.28 7.07
C ASP A 78 13.64 13.83 6.77
N LEU A 79 12.72 13.02 6.24
CA LEU A 79 12.95 11.62 5.94
C LEU A 79 13.04 11.42 4.42
N THR A 80 14.23 11.08 3.93
CA THR A 80 14.45 10.80 2.51
C THR A 80 13.84 9.44 2.14
N VAL A 81 12.77 9.47 1.34
CA VAL A 81 12.13 8.28 0.78
C VAL A 81 12.65 8.06 -0.64
N THR A 82 13.29 6.92 -0.89
CA THR A 82 13.89 6.60 -2.19
C THR A 82 12.97 5.77 -3.07
N ALA A 83 12.10 4.97 -2.46
CA ALA A 83 11.08 4.21 -3.16
C ALA A 83 9.89 3.89 -2.26
N ALA A 84 8.74 3.60 -2.89
CA ALA A 84 7.53 3.14 -2.23
C ALA A 84 6.93 1.96 -2.99
N HIS A 85 6.43 0.99 -2.25
CA HIS A 85 6.03 -0.30 -2.80
C HIS A 85 4.78 -0.84 -2.13
N VAL A 86 3.93 -1.50 -2.92
CA VAL A 86 2.95 -2.47 -2.43
C VAL A 86 3.34 -3.85 -2.89
N MET A 87 3.48 -4.75 -1.92
CA MET A 87 3.86 -6.13 -2.14
C MET A 87 2.61 -6.99 -2.38
N ARG A 88 2.35 -7.35 -3.63
CA ARG A 88 1.19 -8.16 -4.01
C ARG A 88 1.31 -9.56 -3.50
N ARG A 89 0.24 -10.00 -2.85
CA ARG A 89 0.15 -11.36 -2.35
C ARG A 89 -0.29 -12.32 -3.44
N THR A 90 0.23 -13.54 -3.32
CA THR A 90 0.09 -14.60 -4.32
C THR A 90 -1.25 -15.34 -4.21
N GLN A 91 -1.86 -15.37 -3.02
CA GLN A 91 -3.17 -15.96 -2.78
C GLN A 91 -4.08 -14.91 -2.12
N ILE A 92 -5.34 -14.91 -2.53
CA ILE A 92 -6.37 -14.00 -2.00
C ILE A 92 -7.05 -14.63 -0.76
N SER A 93 -6.79 -15.92 -0.52
CA SER A 93 -7.41 -16.69 0.56
C SER A 93 -6.39 -17.59 1.26
N GLY A 94 -6.30 -17.42 2.59
CA GLY A 94 -5.51 -18.26 3.49
C GLY A 94 -4.11 -17.73 3.81
N ASP A 95 -3.72 -16.61 3.22
CA ASP A 95 -2.49 -15.87 3.48
C ASP A 95 -2.63 -15.02 4.77
N GLY A 96 -3.86 -14.78 5.21
CA GLY A 96 -4.17 -14.22 6.53
C GLY A 96 -4.53 -12.74 6.58
N SER A 97 -4.64 -12.03 5.45
CA SER A 97 -5.19 -10.66 5.39
C SER A 97 -5.73 -10.35 4.00
N ASP A 98 -6.80 -9.57 3.93
CA ASP A 98 -7.38 -8.92 2.74
C ASP A 98 -6.65 -7.62 2.34
N HIS A 99 -5.57 -7.31 3.06
CA HIS A 99 -4.64 -6.22 2.76
C HIS A 99 -3.29 -6.76 2.23
N ASP A 100 -2.76 -6.09 1.22
CA ASP A 100 -1.40 -6.24 0.70
C ASP A 100 -0.43 -5.36 1.52
N PRO A 101 0.73 -5.88 1.96
CA PRO A 101 1.72 -5.08 2.66
C PRO A 101 2.24 -3.90 1.83
N ALA A 102 2.30 -2.72 2.44
CA ALA A 102 3.01 -1.56 1.90
C ALA A 102 4.34 -1.35 2.63
N TYR A 103 5.36 -0.92 1.90
CA TYR A 103 6.65 -0.55 2.47
C TYR A 103 7.31 0.58 1.68
N ILE A 104 8.27 1.25 2.31
CA ILE A 104 9.09 2.29 1.69
C ILE A 104 10.56 2.00 1.95
N ASP A 105 11.39 2.42 1.01
CA ASP A 105 12.84 2.43 1.17
C ASP A 105 13.26 3.82 1.65
N LEU A 106 14.06 3.85 2.70
CA LEU A 106 14.54 5.07 3.33
C LEU A 106 16.04 5.20 3.12
N ASP A 107 16.48 6.42 2.84
CA ASP A 107 17.88 6.79 2.96
C ASP A 107 18.11 7.41 4.35
N LEU A 108 18.95 6.75 5.15
CA LEU A 108 19.25 7.12 6.52
C LEU A 108 20.73 7.49 6.59
N ASP A 109 21.05 8.66 6.07
CA ASP A 109 22.38 9.28 6.21
C ASP A 109 22.76 9.52 7.69
#